data_AF-A0A9D8HSN8-F1
#
_entry.id   AF-A0A9D8HSN8-F1
#
_cell.length_a   1.000
_cell.length_b   1.000
_cell.length_c   1.000
_cell.angle_alpha   90.00
_cell.angle_beta   90.00
_cell.angle_gamma   90.00
#
_symmetry.space_group_name_H-M   'P 1'
#
loop_
_entity.id
_entity.type
_entity.pdbx_description
1 polymer ?
#
loop_
_entity_poly.entity_id
_entity_poly.type
_entity_poly.pdbx_seq_one_letter_code
_entity_poly.pdbx_strand_id
1 'polypeptide(L)' 'MRVLITGGAGFIGSNIADRLVELNYDVTG' A
#
# COMPACT_ATOMS: atom_id res chain seq x y z
N MET A 1 -10.57 1.82 -6.15
CA MET A 1 -9.51 2.57 -6.87
C MET A 1 -8.21 1.80 -6.70
N ARG A 2 -7.40 1.64 -7.76
CA ARG A 2 -6.18 0.83 -7.72
C ARG A 2 -4.95 1.71 -7.45
N VAL A 3 -4.07 1.26 -6.54
CA VAL A 3 -2.88 1.99 -6.11
C VAL A 3 -1.64 1.14 -6.36
N LEU A 4 -0.63 1.72 -7.01
CA LEU A 4 0.70 1.13 -7.16
C LEU A 4 1.64 1.74 -6.11
N ILE A 5 2.26 0.91 -5.27
CA ILE A 5 3.30 1.34 -4.32
C ILE A 5 4.64 0.74 -4.73
N THR A 6 5.56 1.58 -5.21
CA THR A 6 6.95 1.17 -5.38
C THR A 6 7.67 1.18 -4.03
N GLY A 7 8.52 0.17 -3.79
CA GLY A 7 9.20 0.03 -2.49
C GLY A 7 8.25 -0.35 -1.34
N GLY A 8 7.13 -1.03 -1.62
CA GLY A 8 6.13 -1.42 -0.63
C GLY A 8 6.64 -2.30 0.52
N ALA A 9 7.79 -2.96 0.34
CA ALA A 9 8.45 -3.74 1.40
C ALA A 9 9.32 -2.89 2.36
N GLY A 10 9.55 -1.60 2.07
CA GLY A 10 10.31 -0.70 2.93
C GLY A 10 9.48 -0.14 4.09
N PHE A 11 10.14 0.45 5.11
CA PHE A 11 9.49 0.94 6.33
C PHE A 11 8.26 1.82 6.08
N ILE A 12 8.38 2.82 5.19
CA ILE A 12 7.27 3.73 4.88
C ILE A 12 6.24 3.03 3.98
N GLY A 13 6.72 2.32 2.95
CA GLY A 13 5.86 1.65 1.97
C GLY A 13 4.93 0.63 2.60
N SER A 14 5.41 -0.14 3.57
CA SER A 14 4.62 -1.17 4.25
C SER A 14 3.52 -0.56 5.12
N ASN A 15 3.84 0.48 5.90
CA ASN A 15 2.85 1.18 6.74
C ASN A 15 1.76 1.85 5.90
N ILE A 16 2.11 2.42 4.74
CA ILE A 16 1.12 3.00 3.82
C ILE A 16 0.26 1.91 3.19
N ALA A 17 0.87 0.80 2.75
CA ALA A 17 0.14 -0.33 2.16
C ALA A 17 -0.91 -0.89 3.13
N ASP A 18 -0.52 -1.13 4.39
CA ASP A 18 -1.42 -1.62 5.43
C ASP A 18 -2.63 -0.67 5.60
N ARG A 19 -2.37 0.64 5.71
CA ARG A 19 -3.43 1.63 5.86
C ARG A 19 -4.36 1.72 4.65
N LEU A 20 -3.84 1.55 3.44
CA LEU A 20 -4.67 1.56 2.23
C LEU A 20 -5.54 0.30 2.14
N VAL A 21 -5.03 -0.86 2.54
CA VAL A 21 -5.82 -2.10 2.63
C VAL A 21 -6.96 -1.94 3.64
N GLU A 22 -6.71 -1.36 4.82
CA GLU A 22 -7.75 -1.05 5.82
C GLU A 22 -8.88 -0.17 5.27
N LEU A 23 -8.56 0.72 4.34
CA LEU A 23 -9.50 1.62 3.68
C LEU A 23 -10.18 1.00 2.45
N ASN A 24 -10.02 -0.31 2.22
CA ASN A 24 -10.55 -1.06 1.08
C ASN A 24 -10.04 -0.58 -0.29
N TYR A 25 -8.81 -0.08 -0.36
CA TYR A 25 -8.13 0.11 -1.64
C TYR A 25 -7.55 -1.20 -2.15
N ASP A 26 -7.50 -1.33 -3.47
CA ASP A 26 -6.81 -2.41 -4.16
C ASP A 26 -5.35 -1.97 -4.40
N VAL A 27 -4.42 -2.56 -3.66
CA VAL A 27 -3.00 -2.18 -3.63
C VAL A 27 -2.17 -3.25 -4.32
N THR A 28 -1.31 -2.83 -5.24
CA THR A 28 -0.25 -3.66 -5.81
C THR A 28 1.09 -2.93 -5.63
N GLY A 29 2.19 -3.64 -5.46
CA GLY A 29 3.51 -3.04 -5.28
C GLY A 29 4.61 -3.83 -5.94
#